data_AF-A0A7C3LVU7-F1
#
_entry.id   AF-A0A7C3LVU7-F1
#
_cell.length_a   1.000
_cell.length_b   1.000
_cell.length_c   1.000
_cell.angle_alpha   90.00
_cell.angle_beta   90.00
_cell.angle_gamma   90.00
#
_symmetry.space_group_name_H-M   'P 1'
#
loop_
_entity.id
_entity.type
_entity.pdbx_description
1 polymer ?
#
loop_
_entity_poly.entity_id
_entity_poly.type
_entity_poly.pdbx_seq_one_letter_code
_entity_poly.pdbx_strand_id
1 'polypeptide(L)' 'MAASKVQVNTWKWEFSNSGAKPRGYGYWAFEIGGEVKFYRGQYSECKAQAQREAAELGITQITLLP' A
#
# COMPACT_ATOMS: atom_id res chain seq x y z
N MET A 1 -9.79 -16.73 -12.38
CA MET A 1 -8.86 -16.63 -11.24
C MET A 1 -9.42 -15.59 -10.29
N ALA A 2 -9.80 -15.96 -9.06
CA ALA A 2 -10.15 -14.96 -8.06
C ALA A 2 -8.88 -14.18 -7.75
N ALA A 3 -8.84 -12.87 -8.06
CA ALA A 3 -7.76 -12.02 -7.59
C ALA A 3 -7.80 -12.06 -6.06
N SER A 4 -6.87 -12.79 -5.46
CA SER A 4 -6.67 -12.80 -4.01
C SER A 4 -6.62 -11.34 -3.56
N LYS A 5 -7.60 -10.92 -2.76
CA LYS A 5 -7.75 -9.52 -2.36
C LYS A 5 -6.58 -9.15 -1.44
N VAL A 6 -5.50 -8.63 -2.02
CA VAL A 6 -4.32 -8.18 -1.26
C VAL A 6 -4.78 -7.14 -0.25
N GLN A 7 -4.55 -7.42 1.04
CA GLN A 7 -4.90 -6.51 2.12
C GLN A 7 -3.81 -5.45 2.28
N VAL A 8 -4.23 -4.21 2.44
CA VAL A 8 -3.32 -3.08 2.68
C VAL A 8 -3.48 -2.64 4.12
N ASN A 9 -2.44 -2.85 4.91
CA ASN A 9 -2.36 -2.47 6.30
C ASN A 9 -1.94 -1.01 6.41
N THR A 10 -2.79 -0.15 6.95
CA THR A 10 -2.55 1.30 7.07
C THR A 10 -2.20 1.73 8.50
N TRP A 11 -2.08 0.80 9.44
CA TRP A 11 -1.88 1.10 10.86
C TRP A 11 -0.60 1.93 11.13
N LYS A 12 0.52 1.65 10.43
CA LYS A 12 1.77 2.42 10.60
C LYS A 12 1.60 3.87 10.18
N TRP A 13 0.96 4.09 9.02
CA TRP A 13 0.61 5.42 8.53
C TRP A 13 -0.30 6.15 9.51
N GLU A 14 -1.40 5.51 9.93
CA GLU A 14 -2.39 6.10 10.81
C GLU A 14 -1.78 6.44 12.17
N PHE A 15 -0.93 5.58 12.73
CA PHE A 15 -0.21 5.86 13.97
C PHE A 15 0.69 7.10 13.85
N SER A 16 1.40 7.23 12.73
CA SER A 16 2.37 8.33 12.51
C SER A 16 1.69 9.66 12.13
N ASN A 17 0.54 9.60 11.47
CA ASN A 17 -0.21 10.76 10.98
C ASN A 17 -1.43 11.09 11.85
N SER A 18 -1.34 10.87 13.17
CA SER A 18 -2.37 11.26 14.14
C SER A 18 -3.77 10.69 13.85
N GLY A 19 -3.83 9.44 13.38
CA GLY A 19 -5.07 8.74 13.02
C GLY A 19 -5.64 9.12 11.65
N ALA A 20 -4.98 9.99 10.89
CA ALA A 20 -5.46 10.40 9.58
C ALA A 20 -5.42 9.22 8.59
N LYS A 21 -6.56 8.95 7.95
CA LYS A 21 -6.63 7.98 6.84
C LYS A 21 -5.82 8.49 5.64
N PRO A 22 -5.06 7.63 4.96
CA PRO A 22 -4.28 8.00 3.78
C PRO A 22 -5.22 8.44 2.65
N ARG A 23 -4.95 9.62 2.09
CA ARG A 23 -5.74 10.24 1.02
C ARG A 23 -4.91 11.30 0.29
N GLY A 24 -5.34 11.67 -0.91
CA GLY A 24 -4.73 12.75 -1.70
C GLY A 24 -3.60 12.30 -2.61
N TYR A 25 -2.87 13.27 -3.14
CA TYR A 25 -1.74 13.08 -4.06
C TYR A 25 -0.42 13.22 -3.31
N GLY A 26 0.55 12.34 -3.59
CA GLY A 26 1.84 12.38 -2.92
C GLY A 26 2.79 11.29 -3.38
N TYR A 27 3.83 11.08 -2.58
CA TYR A 27 4.74 9.94 -2.66
C TYR A 27 4.32 8.94 -1.58
N TRP A 28 3.96 7.73 -2.00
CA TRP A 28 3.44 6.69 -1.13
C TRP A 28 4.41 5.52 -1.08
N ALA A 29 4.82 5.14 0.12
CA ALA A 29 5.73 4.02 0.36
C ALA A 29 4.96 2.79 0.85
N PHE A 30 5.12 1.66 0.18
CA PHE A 30 4.52 0.39 0.58
C PHE A 30 5.62 -0.65 0.81
N GLU A 31 5.52 -1.38 1.91
CA GLU A 31 6.32 -2.56 2.19
C GLU A 31 5.62 -3.78 1.57
N ILE A 32 6.27 -4.38 0.56
CA ILE A 32 5.77 -5.52 -0.22
C ILE A 32 6.82 -6.63 -0.13
N GLY A 33 6.51 -7.71 0.59
CA GLY A 33 7.40 -8.88 0.66
C GLY A 33 8.76 -8.62 1.31
N GLY A 34 8.86 -7.59 2.16
CA GLY A 34 10.12 -7.18 2.80
C GLY A 34 10.89 -6.09 2.03
N GLU A 35 10.44 -5.70 0.83
CA GLU A 35 11.00 -4.57 0.09
C GLU A 35 10.12 -3.33 0.22
N VAL A 36 10.74 -2.15 0.27
CA VAL A 36 10.03 -0.87 0.23
C VAL A 36 9.93 -0.39 -1.22
N LYS A 37 8.71 -0.25 -1.73
CA LYS A 37 8.38 0.28 -3.05
C LYS A 37 7.74 1.66 -2.91
N PHE A 38 8.11 2.57 -3.81
CA PHE A 38 7.59 3.93 -3.82
C PHE A 38 6.75 4.17 -5.08
N TYR A 39 5.59 4.77 -4.89
CA TYR A 39 4.68 5.15 -5.98
C TYR A 39 4.32 6.62 -5.84
N ARG A 40 4.25 7.33 -6.97
CA ARG A 40 3.85 8.74 -7.02
C ARG A 40 2.49 8.86 -7.68
N GLY A 41 1.54 9.50 -7.01
CA GLY A 41 0.17 9.60 -7.54
C GLY A 41 -0.88 9.86 -6.48
N GLN A 42 -2.14 9.69 -6.86
CA GLN A 42 -3.22 9.61 -5.88
C GLN A 42 -3.09 8.32 -5.07
N TYR A 43 -3.38 8.38 -3.76
CA TYR A 43 -3.33 7.20 -2.89
C TYR A 43 -4.11 6.01 -3.45
N SER A 44 -5.29 6.23 -4.02
CA SER A 44 -6.11 5.19 -4.65
C SER A 44 -5.39 4.48 -5.80
N GLU A 45 -4.67 5.23 -6.64
CA GLU A 45 -3.91 4.70 -7.76
C GLU A 45 -2.67 3.95 -7.27
N CYS A 46 -1.91 4.54 -6.35
CA CYS A 46 -0.72 3.94 -5.76
C CYS A 46 -1.06 2.65 -5.01
N LYS A 47 -2.17 2.65 -4.26
CA LYS A 47 -2.70 1.46 -3.58
C LYS A 47 -3.01 0.34 -4.59
N ALA A 48 -3.69 0.67 -5.70
CA ALA A 48 -4.01 -0.32 -6.72
C ALA A 48 -2.77 -0.90 -7.39
N GLN A 49 -1.75 -0.07 -7.66
CA GLN A 49 -0.46 -0.50 -8.20
C GLN A 49 0.27 -1.44 -7.22
N ALA A 50 0.36 -1.05 -5.95
CA ALA A 50 0.98 -1.87 -4.91
C ALA A 50 0.25 -3.22 -4.71
N GLN A 51 -1.09 -3.22 -4.74
CA GLN A 51 -1.88 -4.46 -4.66
C GLN A 51 -1.66 -5.37 -5.87
N ARG A 52 -1.51 -4.80 -7.06
CA ARG A 52 -1.22 -5.57 -8.28
C ARG A 52 0.16 -6.23 -8.21
N GLU A 53 1.19 -5.46 -7.86
CA GLU A 53 2.56 -5.96 -7.74
C GLU A 53 2.65 -7.06 -6.67
N ALA A 54 2.01 -6.85 -5.52
CA ALA A 54 1.90 -7.88 -4.48
C ALA A 54 1.20 -9.16 -4.98
N ALA A 55 0.11 -9.02 -5.74
CA ALA A 55 -0.60 -10.16 -6.31
C ALA A 55 0.26 -10.94 -7.31
N GLU A 56 1.04 -10.25 -8.15
CA GLU A 56 1.99 -10.84 -9.10
C GLU A 56 3.11 -11.62 -8.37
N LEU A 57 3.49 -11.17 -7.16
CA LEU A 57 4.47 -11.82 -6.28
C LEU A 57 3.86 -12.90 -5.36
N GLY A 58 2.55 -13.16 -5.44
CA GLY A 58 1.86 -14.12 -4.55
C GLY A 58 1.70 -13.64 -3.10
N ILE A 59 1.89 -12.35 -2.84
CA ILE A 59 1.79 -11.72 -1.52
C ILE A 59 0.35 -11.29 -1.27
N THR A 60 -0.19 -11.67 -0.11
CA THR A 60 -1.59 -11.38 0.26
C THR A 60 -1.75 -10.18 1.19
N GLN A 61 -0.65 -9.67 1.76
CA GLN A 61 -0.65 -8.56 2.70
C GLN A 61 0.52 -7.62 2.44
N ILE A 62 0.24 -6.32 2.38
CA ILE A 62 1.23 -5.25 2.24
C ILE A 62 0.97 -4.17 3.29
N THR A 63 2.00 -3.39 3.63
CA THR A 63 1.90 -2.34 4.65
C THR A 63 2.20 -0.97 4.05
N LEU A 64 1.32 0.01 4.29
CA LEU A 64 1.61 1.41 3.97
C LEU A 64 2.52 1.99 5.05
N LEU A 65 3.65 2.56 4.63
CA LEU A 65 4.63 3.24 5.48
C LEU A 65 4.33 4.76 5.57
N PRO A 66 4.72 5.43 6.67
CA PRO A 66 4.53 6.87 6.87
C PRO A 66 5.22 7.76 5.84
#